data_AF-A0A1H0DVA4-F1
#
_entry.id   AF-A0A1H0DVA4-F1
#
_cell.length_a   1.000
_cell.length_b   1.000
_cell.length_c   1.000
_cell.angle_alpha   90.00
_cell.angle_beta   90.00
_cell.angle_gamma   90.00
#
_symmetry.space_group_name_H-M   'P 1'
#
loop_
_entity.id
_entity.type
_entity.pdbx_description
1 polymer ?
#
loop_
_entity_poly.entity_id
_entity_poly.type
_entity_poly.pdbx_seq_one_letter_code
_entity_poly.pdbx_strand_id
1 'polypeptide(L)'
;MDENICTKCAKTNLTCCSITNRGNNILFSLSKKEINKIQTYIKNNNFFNIQENNYLFISKLINLFPTEKKNILKKFKIKNNLNNQKQQKENFQFYHFTLKLKQDRCYFLSKQGCSLPRKIRPFFCQIYPFWVIENKIIIFNDMDCLAIKKYKSISKLLKVFKTSQDEILFLYQQYKNNLLEEVG
;
A
#
# COMPACT_ATOMS: atom_id res chain seq x y z
N MET A 1 -9.27 -28.52 -1.91
CA MET A 1 -8.96 -27.22 -2.56
C MET A 1 -7.74 -26.66 -1.86
N ASP A 2 -6.65 -26.37 -2.58
CA ASP A 2 -5.42 -25.85 -1.95
C ASP A 2 -5.67 -24.50 -1.29
N GLU A 3 -5.36 -24.42 0.00
CA GLU A 3 -5.46 -23.19 0.78
C GLU A 3 -4.56 -22.09 0.20
N ASN A 4 -5.13 -20.91 -0.05
CA ASN A 4 -4.43 -19.75 -0.61
C ASN A 4 -3.26 -19.33 0.30
N ILE A 5 -2.16 -18.88 -0.29
CA ILE A 5 -0.97 -18.39 0.42
C ILE A 5 -1.30 -17.33 1.48
N CYS A 6 -2.27 -16.44 1.24
CA CYS A 6 -2.71 -15.44 2.22
C CYS A 6 -3.30 -16.08 3.48
N THR A 7 -4.08 -17.15 3.32
CA THR A 7 -4.66 -17.90 4.44
C THR A 7 -3.58 -18.64 5.21
N LYS A 8 -2.60 -19.22 4.51
CA LYS A 8 -1.41 -19.82 5.13
C LYS A 8 -0.61 -18.79 5.93
N CYS A 9 -0.36 -17.60 5.37
CA CYS A 9 0.33 -16.52 6.09
C CYS A 9 -0.45 -16.09 7.35
N ALA A 10 -1.78 -16.01 7.28
CA ALA A 10 -2.61 -15.59 8.40
C ALA A 10 -2.51 -16.53 9.62
N LYS A 11 -2.27 -17.82 9.39
CA LYS A 11 -2.08 -18.81 10.44
C LYS A 11 -0.69 -18.73 11.10
N THR A 12 0.31 -18.24 10.39
CA THR A 12 1.71 -18.22 10.86
C THR A 12 2.13 -16.88 11.47
N ASN A 13 1.24 -15.88 11.54
CA ASN A 13 1.54 -14.49 11.92
C ASN A 13 2.63 -13.79 11.08
N LEU A 14 3.18 -14.45 10.05
CA LEU A 14 4.14 -13.89 9.09
C LEU A 14 3.42 -13.17 7.94
N THR A 15 2.37 -12.40 8.25
CA THR A 15 1.58 -11.71 7.23
C THR A 15 2.17 -10.34 6.91
N CYS A 16 1.97 -9.88 5.67
CA CYS A 16 2.13 -8.47 5.33
C CYS A 16 1.15 -7.54 6.05
N CYS A 17 0.20 -8.12 6.78
CA CYS A 17 -0.84 -7.47 7.55
C CYS A 17 -0.50 -7.35 9.04
N SER A 18 0.68 -7.79 9.50
CA SER A 18 1.10 -7.66 10.90
C SER A 18 2.35 -6.79 10.99
N ILE A 19 2.29 -5.69 11.74
CA ILE A 19 3.43 -4.76 11.88
C ILE A 19 4.50 -5.26 12.86
N THR A 20 4.12 -6.16 13.78
CA THR A 20 5.02 -6.78 14.77
C THR A 20 6.24 -7.43 14.16
N ASN A 21 6.14 -7.97 12.93
CA ASN A 21 7.25 -8.65 12.27
C ASN A 21 7.99 -7.80 11.23
N ARG A 22 7.53 -6.59 10.92
CA ARG A 22 8.10 -5.79 9.81
C ARG A 22 8.84 -4.52 10.23
N GLY A 23 8.80 -4.20 11.52
CA GLY A 23 9.07 -2.85 11.98
C GLY A 23 8.14 -1.84 11.30
N ASN A 24 8.21 -0.58 11.69
CA ASN A 24 7.36 0.50 11.16
C ASN A 24 7.67 0.86 9.68
N ASN A 25 8.26 -0.04 8.89
CA ASN A 25 8.91 0.27 7.62
C ASN A 25 8.02 0.21 6.40
N ILE A 26 6.81 -0.28 6.54
CA ILE A 26 5.90 -0.47 5.42
C ILE A 26 4.67 0.44 5.61
N LEU A 27 4.85 1.72 5.26
CA LEU A 27 3.80 2.74 5.23
C LEU A 27 3.23 2.79 3.82
N PHE A 28 2.05 2.20 3.59
CA PHE A 28 1.32 2.44 2.35
C PHE A 28 0.14 3.34 2.61
N SER A 29 0.22 4.53 2.04
CA SER A 29 -0.89 5.46 2.05
C SER A 29 -2.02 4.92 1.18
N LEU A 30 -3.24 5.09 1.66
CA LEU A 30 -4.45 4.91 0.88
C LEU A 30 -4.74 6.19 0.09
N SER A 31 -5.23 6.04 -1.13
CA SER A 31 -5.89 7.10 -1.90
C SER A 31 -7.35 7.27 -1.45
N LYS A 32 -7.96 8.43 -1.72
CA LYS A 32 -9.41 8.61 -1.46
C LYS A 32 -10.25 7.62 -2.26
N LYS A 33 -9.82 7.29 -3.48
CA LYS A 33 -10.49 6.30 -4.34
C LYS A 33 -10.52 4.92 -3.69
N GLU A 34 -9.43 4.49 -3.07
CA GLU A 34 -9.39 3.23 -2.31
C GLU A 34 -10.31 3.27 -1.10
N ILE A 35 -10.30 4.39 -0.35
CA ILE A 35 -11.19 4.57 0.81
C ILE A 35 -12.65 4.46 0.36
N ASN A 36 -13.06 5.23 -0.65
CA ASN A 36 -14.43 5.21 -1.16
C ASN A 36 -14.83 3.80 -1.61
N LYS A 37 -13.96 3.11 -2.35
CA LYS A 37 -14.21 1.75 -2.83
C LYS A 37 -14.42 0.75 -1.68
N ILE A 38 -13.56 0.80 -0.66
CA ILE A 38 -13.66 -0.08 0.50
C ILE A 38 -14.91 0.28 1.32
N GLN A 39 -15.15 1.58 1.55
CA GLN A 39 -16.31 2.09 2.30
C GLN A 39 -17.63 1.66 1.66
N THR A 40 -17.77 1.76 0.35
CA THR A 40 -18.97 1.29 -0.38
C THR A 40 -19.18 -0.20 -0.19
N TYR A 41 -18.11 -1.00 -0.19
CA TYR A 41 -18.20 -2.44 -0.01
C TYR A 41 -18.58 -2.85 1.41
N ILE A 42 -17.94 -2.28 2.44
CA ILE A 42 -18.16 -2.68 3.85
C ILE A 42 -19.26 -1.87 4.55
N LYS A 43 -19.78 -0.82 3.91
CA LYS A 43 -20.77 0.14 4.45
C LYS A 43 -20.32 0.75 5.79
N ASN A 44 -19.03 1.08 5.91
CA ASN A 44 -18.41 1.61 7.13
C ASN A 44 -17.18 2.46 6.79
N ASN A 45 -16.90 3.49 7.60
CA ASN A 45 -15.75 4.40 7.47
C ASN A 45 -14.66 4.19 8.55
N ASN A 46 -14.84 3.24 9.48
CA ASN A 46 -13.97 3.05 10.64
C ASN A 46 -12.71 2.20 10.40
N PHE A 47 -12.21 2.10 9.17
CA PHE A 47 -11.09 1.20 8.79
C PHE A 47 -9.78 1.91 8.44
N PHE A 48 -9.76 3.25 8.42
CA PHE A 48 -8.56 4.04 8.12
C PHE A 48 -8.33 5.13 9.17
N ASN A 49 -7.09 5.62 9.24
CA ASN A 49 -6.66 6.75 10.04
C ASN A 49 -6.20 7.90 9.13
N ILE A 50 -6.30 9.12 9.64
CA ILE A 50 -5.69 10.31 9.04
C ILE A 50 -4.45 10.64 9.87
N GLN A 51 -3.30 10.78 9.23
CA GLN A 51 -2.03 11.07 9.89
C GLN A 51 -1.40 12.31 9.28
N GLU A 52 -0.77 13.15 10.10
CA GLU A 52 0.02 14.27 9.61
C GLU A 52 1.25 13.76 8.85
N ASN A 53 1.58 14.43 7.76
CA ASN A 53 2.79 14.12 7.01
C ASN A 53 4.01 14.50 7.85
N ASN A 54 5.00 13.60 7.86
CA ASN A 54 6.30 13.84 8.45
C ASN A 54 7.41 13.46 7.45
N TYR A 55 8.65 13.76 7.79
CA TYR A 55 9.80 13.50 6.93
C TYR A 55 9.97 12.02 6.59
N LEU A 56 9.69 11.12 7.54
CA LEU A 56 9.79 9.67 7.34
C LEU A 56 8.76 9.15 6.32
N PHE A 57 7.55 9.67 6.36
CA PHE A 57 6.51 9.35 5.39
C PHE A 57 6.91 9.81 3.98
N ILE A 58 7.31 11.08 3.84
CA ILE A 58 7.68 11.65 2.55
C ILE A 58 8.92 10.93 1.96
N SER A 59 9.93 10.65 2.77
CA SER A 59 11.14 9.95 2.30
C SER A 59 10.83 8.51 1.84
N LYS A 60 10.00 7.77 2.58
CA LYS A 60 9.51 6.45 2.16
C LYS A 60 8.72 6.51 0.86
N LEU A 61 7.86 7.52 0.69
CA LEU A 61 7.08 7.68 -0.52
C LEU A 61 7.97 7.95 -1.74
N ILE A 62 9.01 8.77 -1.59
CA ILE A 62 10.03 9.00 -2.64
C ILE A 62 10.77 7.71 -2.98
N ASN A 63 11.10 6.88 -1.99
CA ASN A 63 11.77 5.60 -2.25
C ASN A 63 10.86 4.61 -2.99
N LEU A 64 9.55 4.65 -2.75
CA LEU A 64 8.57 3.82 -3.46
C LEU A 64 8.35 4.29 -4.90
N PHE A 65 8.40 5.60 -5.15
CA PHE A 65 8.19 6.23 -6.46
C PHE A 65 9.33 7.21 -6.80
N PRO A 66 10.54 6.70 -7.08
CA PRO A 66 11.73 7.54 -7.23
C PRO A 66 11.61 8.55 -8.38
N THR A 67 10.95 8.15 -9.47
CA THR A 67 10.70 9.02 -10.64
C THR A 67 9.71 10.15 -10.36
N GLU A 68 8.95 10.06 -9.27
CA GLU A 68 7.89 11.00 -8.91
C GLU A 68 8.31 11.97 -7.80
N LYS A 69 9.60 12.02 -7.44
CA LYS A 69 10.12 12.84 -6.33
C LYS A 69 9.62 14.28 -6.37
N LYS A 70 9.63 14.93 -7.54
CA LYS A 70 9.16 16.31 -7.71
C LYS A 70 7.66 16.45 -7.42
N ASN A 71 6.86 15.52 -7.93
CA ASN A 71 5.40 15.49 -7.71
C ASN A 71 5.05 15.24 -6.25
N ILE A 72 5.76 14.32 -5.59
CA ILE A 72 5.59 14.03 -4.16
C ILE A 72 5.89 15.26 -3.31
N LEU A 73 7.04 15.91 -3.52
CA LEU A 73 7.44 17.10 -2.76
C LEU A 73 6.56 18.31 -3.04
N LYS A 74 5.95 18.37 -4.23
CA LYS A 74 4.92 19.36 -4.54
C LYS A 74 3.64 19.05 -3.76
N LYS A 75 3.11 17.83 -3.85
CA LYS A 75 1.81 17.46 -3.28
C LYS A 75 1.81 17.34 -1.76
N PHE A 76 2.74 16.60 -1.18
CA PHE A 76 2.76 16.29 0.25
C PHE A 76 3.65 17.27 1.02
N LYS A 77 3.03 18.06 1.90
CA LYS A 77 3.71 19.08 2.72
C LYS A 77 3.63 18.74 4.20
N ILE A 78 4.58 19.25 4.97
CA ILE A 78 4.60 19.21 6.44
C ILE A 78 4.14 20.59 6.93
N LYS A 79 3.15 20.65 7.82
CA LYS A 79 2.51 21.91 8.24
C LYS A 79 3.48 22.97 8.76
N ASN A 80 4.47 22.55 9.55
CA ASN A 80 5.35 23.48 10.27
C ASN A 80 6.43 24.12 9.38
N ASN A 81 6.51 23.76 8.09
CA ASN A 81 7.54 24.27 7.16
C ASN A 81 7.06 25.40 6.24
N LEU A 82 5.84 25.93 6.45
CA LEU A 82 5.31 27.03 5.65
C LEU A 82 5.61 28.37 6.32
N ASN A 83 6.83 28.88 6.12
CA ASN A 83 7.15 30.27 6.42
C ASN A 83 6.42 31.17 5.43
N ASN A 84 5.31 31.81 5.84
CA ASN A 84 4.69 33.03 5.28
C ASN A 84 4.78 33.32 3.76
N GLN A 85 4.90 32.29 2.91
CA GLN A 85 4.89 32.43 1.46
C GLN A 85 3.43 32.32 1.02
N LYS A 86 2.93 33.47 0.54
CA LYS A 86 1.64 33.71 -0.12
C LYS A 86 0.89 32.41 -0.44
N GLN A 87 -0.20 32.17 0.28
CA GLN A 87 -1.21 31.14 0.03
C GLN A 87 -1.86 31.34 -1.35
N GLN A 88 -1.14 31.09 -2.43
CA GLN A 88 -1.70 31.03 -3.77
C GLN A 88 -2.06 29.59 -4.05
N LYS A 89 -3.37 29.27 -4.12
CA LYS A 89 -4.01 28.20 -4.92
C LYS A 89 -3.24 26.89 -5.17
N GLU A 90 -2.41 26.41 -4.25
CA GLU A 90 -1.66 25.17 -4.45
C GLU A 90 -2.40 24.03 -3.77
N ASN A 91 -2.72 22.99 -4.57
CA ASN A 91 -3.36 21.74 -4.14
C ASN A 91 -2.38 20.90 -3.29
N PHE A 92 -2.06 21.38 -2.10
CA PHE A 92 -1.21 20.71 -1.13
C PHE A 92 -2.00 19.82 -0.17
N GLN A 93 -1.36 18.75 0.25
CA GLN A 93 -1.88 17.77 1.18
C GLN A 93 -0.96 17.68 2.39
N PHE A 94 -1.49 18.00 3.58
CA PHE A 94 -0.75 17.96 4.86
C PHE A 94 -0.90 16.65 5.63
N TYR A 95 -1.80 15.78 5.16
CA TYR A 95 -2.15 14.55 5.82
C TYR A 95 -2.17 13.39 4.84
N HIS A 96 -1.97 12.18 5.30
CA HIS A 96 -2.14 10.96 4.51
C HIS A 96 -3.06 9.98 5.22
N PHE A 97 -3.57 9.01 4.47
CA PHE A 97 -4.49 8.01 4.99
C PHE A 97 -3.77 6.67 5.17
N THR A 98 -3.93 6.02 6.31
CA THR A 98 -3.39 4.68 6.56
C THR A 98 -4.48 3.71 6.95
N LEU A 99 -4.29 2.42 6.72
CA LEU A 99 -5.19 1.41 7.29
C LEU A 99 -5.09 1.43 8.82
N LYS A 100 -6.24 1.29 9.49
CA LYS A 100 -6.28 1.07 10.93
C LYS A 100 -5.65 -0.27 11.29
N LEU A 101 -5.07 -0.31 12.48
CA LEU A 101 -4.57 -1.52 13.10
C LEU A 101 -5.43 -1.88 14.31
N LYS A 102 -5.60 -3.18 14.55
CA LYS A 102 -6.20 -3.77 15.75
C LYS A 102 -5.21 -4.77 16.32
N GLN A 103 -4.67 -4.48 17.51
CA GLN A 103 -3.63 -5.31 18.15
C GLN A 103 -2.46 -5.58 17.18
N ASP A 104 -1.88 -4.51 16.61
CA ASP A 104 -0.74 -4.56 15.67
C ASP A 104 -0.97 -5.35 14.37
N ARG A 105 -2.24 -5.61 14.05
CA ARG A 105 -2.67 -6.30 12.83
C ARG A 105 -3.61 -5.42 12.02
N CYS A 106 -3.56 -5.54 10.70
CA CYS A 106 -4.47 -4.85 9.78
C CYS A 106 -5.92 -5.07 10.19
N TYR A 107 -6.73 -4.00 10.13
CA TYR A 107 -8.15 -4.03 10.43
C TYR A 107 -8.92 -5.16 9.71
N PHE A 108 -8.51 -5.50 8.49
CA PHE A 108 -9.14 -6.55 7.67
C PHE A 108 -8.53 -7.94 7.81
N LEU A 109 -7.57 -8.16 8.72
CA LEU A 109 -6.97 -9.48 8.92
C LEU A 109 -7.91 -10.39 9.73
N SER A 110 -8.24 -11.56 9.18
CA SER A 110 -8.96 -12.64 9.85
C SER A 110 -8.14 -13.94 9.85
N LYS A 111 -8.65 -14.99 10.50
CA LYS A 111 -8.05 -16.34 10.48
C LYS A 111 -7.97 -16.93 9.07
N GLN A 112 -8.81 -16.46 8.14
CA GLN A 112 -8.86 -16.91 6.75
C GLN A 112 -7.97 -16.06 5.81
N GLY A 113 -7.26 -15.06 6.33
CA GLY A 113 -6.55 -14.06 5.53
C GLY A 113 -7.25 -12.70 5.56
N CYS A 114 -7.07 -11.90 4.52
CA CYS A 114 -7.77 -10.62 4.42
C CYS A 114 -9.26 -10.85 4.14
N SER A 115 -10.14 -10.25 4.96
CA SER A 115 -11.58 -10.33 4.82
C SER A 115 -12.13 -9.61 3.59
N LEU A 116 -11.35 -8.71 2.98
CA LEU A 116 -11.72 -8.07 1.72
C LEU A 116 -11.45 -9.01 0.52
N PRO A 117 -12.39 -9.10 -0.45
CA PRO A 117 -12.11 -9.69 -1.74
C PRO A 117 -10.90 -9.03 -2.40
N ARG A 118 -10.08 -9.79 -3.14
CA ARG A 118 -8.83 -9.27 -3.72
C ARG A 118 -9.03 -7.94 -4.46
N LYS A 119 -10.04 -7.87 -5.33
CA LYS A 119 -10.35 -6.65 -6.10
C LYS A 119 -10.73 -5.44 -5.25
N ILE A 120 -11.17 -5.62 -4.00
CA ILE A 120 -11.57 -4.53 -3.08
C ILE A 120 -10.42 -4.07 -2.19
N ARG A 121 -9.39 -4.90 -2.00
CA ARG A 121 -8.22 -4.55 -1.19
C ARG A 121 -7.53 -3.27 -1.69
N PRO A 122 -6.81 -2.53 -0.84
CA PRO A 122 -5.91 -1.48 -1.29
C PRO A 122 -4.97 -1.99 -2.40
N PHE A 123 -4.60 -1.14 -3.34
CA PHE A 123 -3.76 -1.52 -4.48
C PHE A 123 -2.47 -2.15 -4.02
N PHE A 124 -1.84 -1.58 -2.99
CA PHE A 124 -0.65 -2.18 -2.40
C PHE A 124 -0.86 -3.65 -2.03
N CYS A 125 -1.96 -3.96 -1.34
CA CYS A 125 -2.30 -5.32 -0.93
C CYS A 125 -2.63 -6.25 -2.11
N GLN A 126 -2.99 -5.70 -3.28
CA GLN A 126 -3.25 -6.47 -4.50
C GLN A 126 -1.96 -6.81 -5.26
N ILE A 127 -0.96 -5.92 -5.16
CA ILE A 127 0.32 -6.03 -5.86
C ILE A 127 1.36 -6.78 -5.02
N TYR A 128 1.30 -6.69 -3.69
CA TYR A 128 2.26 -7.36 -2.81
C TYR A 128 2.33 -8.87 -3.08
N PRO A 129 3.53 -9.49 -3.18
CA PRO A 129 4.87 -8.97 -2.86
C PRO A 129 5.62 -8.34 -4.04
N PHE A 130 4.95 -8.12 -5.16
CA PHE A 130 5.54 -7.48 -6.32
C PHE A 130 5.70 -5.98 -6.09
N TRP A 131 6.62 -5.37 -6.83
CA TRP A 131 6.70 -3.93 -7.03
C TRP A 131 7.15 -3.65 -8.46
N VAL A 132 7.15 -2.39 -8.86
CA VAL A 132 7.56 -1.98 -10.21
C VAL A 132 8.58 -0.86 -10.11
N ILE A 133 9.72 -1.03 -10.77
CA ILE A 133 10.76 -0.01 -10.96
C ILE A 133 11.03 0.06 -12.45
N GLU A 134 10.96 1.25 -13.05
CA GLU A 134 11.24 1.44 -14.49
C GLU A 134 10.49 0.44 -15.39
N ASN A 135 9.21 0.22 -15.09
CA ASN A 135 8.33 -0.72 -15.79
C ASN A 135 8.73 -2.21 -15.69
N LYS A 136 9.70 -2.55 -14.82
CA LYS A 136 10.11 -3.93 -14.53
C LYS A 136 9.53 -4.37 -13.20
N ILE A 137 8.96 -5.57 -13.18
CA ILE A 137 8.47 -6.19 -11.95
C ILE A 137 9.65 -6.68 -11.13
N ILE A 138 9.71 -6.22 -9.89
CA ILE A 138 10.63 -6.72 -8.86
C ILE A 138 9.83 -7.40 -7.74
N ILE A 139 10.52 -8.11 -6.86
CA ILE A 139 9.95 -8.70 -5.65
C ILE A 139 10.56 -7.97 -4.46
N PHE A 140 9.75 -7.56 -3.49
CA PHE A 140 10.29 -7.00 -2.25
C PHE A 140 11.23 -7.98 -1.56
N ASN A 141 12.33 -7.48 -1.00
CA ASN A 141 13.21 -8.29 -0.15
C ASN A 141 12.61 -8.45 1.25
N ASP A 142 11.49 -9.15 1.32
CA ASP A 142 10.72 -9.37 2.54
C ASP A 142 11.00 -10.77 3.06
N MET A 143 12.05 -10.86 3.88
CA MET A 143 12.54 -12.13 4.37
C MET A 143 11.54 -12.86 5.25
N ASP A 144 10.47 -12.21 5.72
CA ASP A 144 9.41 -12.84 6.50
C ASP A 144 8.21 -13.30 5.67
N CYS A 145 8.15 -12.93 4.39
CA CYS A 145 7.08 -13.35 3.51
C CYS A 145 7.17 -14.84 3.16
N LEU A 146 6.20 -15.63 3.63
CA LEU A 146 6.10 -17.06 3.34
C LEU A 146 6.15 -17.38 1.85
N ALA A 147 5.52 -16.56 1.01
CA ALA A 147 5.51 -16.75 -0.44
C ALA A 147 6.92 -16.61 -1.01
N ILE A 148 7.67 -15.59 -0.59
CA ILE A 148 9.06 -15.33 -1.04
C ILE A 148 10.00 -16.43 -0.52
N LYS A 149 9.86 -16.85 0.74
CA LYS A 149 10.62 -17.99 1.31
C LYS A 149 10.45 -19.26 0.46
N LYS A 150 9.22 -19.56 0.04
CA LYS A 150 8.88 -20.79 -0.69
C LYS A 150 9.15 -20.69 -2.20
N TYR A 151 8.99 -19.52 -2.79
CA TYR A 151 9.07 -19.32 -4.24
C TYR A 151 9.99 -18.14 -4.56
N LYS A 152 11.17 -18.46 -5.12
CA LYS A 152 12.20 -17.46 -5.44
C LYS A 152 12.09 -16.85 -6.84
N SER A 153 11.13 -17.27 -7.66
CA SER A 153 10.96 -16.75 -9.03
C SER A 153 9.65 -15.99 -9.22
N ILE A 154 9.71 -14.89 -9.97
CA ILE A 154 8.55 -14.06 -10.32
C ILE A 154 7.45 -14.91 -10.95
N SER A 155 7.80 -15.75 -11.94
CA SER A 155 6.82 -16.62 -12.62
C SER A 155 6.09 -17.57 -11.66
N LYS A 156 6.79 -18.17 -10.68
CA LYS A 156 6.16 -19.04 -9.67
C LYS A 156 5.25 -18.23 -8.74
N LEU A 157 5.70 -17.05 -8.30
CA LEU A 157 4.89 -16.17 -7.46
C LEU A 157 3.62 -15.72 -8.20
N LEU A 158 3.71 -15.32 -9.47
CA LEU A 158 2.54 -14.91 -10.28
C LEU A 158 1.48 -16.02 -10.33
N LYS A 159 1.90 -17.27 -10.54
CA LYS A 159 1.02 -18.45 -10.49
C LYS A 159 0.37 -18.64 -9.12
N VAL A 160 1.14 -18.53 -8.04
CA VAL A 160 0.64 -18.70 -6.66
C VAL A 160 -0.37 -17.62 -6.28
N PHE A 161 -0.13 -16.37 -6.69
CA PHE A 161 -1.04 -15.26 -6.48
C PHE A 161 -2.18 -15.18 -7.50
N LYS A 162 -2.19 -16.08 -8.50
CA LYS A 162 -3.18 -16.14 -9.59
C LYS A 162 -3.34 -14.79 -10.28
N THR A 163 -2.21 -14.19 -10.67
CA THR A 163 -2.11 -12.87 -11.29
C THR A 163 -1.14 -12.91 -12.49
N SER A 164 -1.18 -11.92 -13.37
CA SER A 164 -0.26 -11.79 -14.51
C SER A 164 0.70 -10.59 -14.35
N GLN A 165 1.72 -10.52 -15.21
CA GLN A 165 2.60 -9.34 -15.26
C GLN A 165 1.80 -8.07 -15.62
N ASP A 166 0.93 -8.15 -16.63
CA ASP A 166 0.10 -7.02 -17.06
C ASP A 166 -0.82 -6.52 -15.96
N GLU A 167 -1.42 -7.42 -15.17
CA GLU A 167 -2.26 -7.05 -14.04
C GLU A 167 -1.46 -6.31 -12.96
N ILE A 168 -0.23 -6.76 -12.67
CA ILE A 168 0.66 -6.10 -11.70
C ILE A 168 1.05 -4.70 -12.18
N LEU A 169 1.44 -4.56 -13.45
CA LEU A 169 1.78 -3.26 -14.04
C LEU A 169 0.57 -2.32 -14.03
N PHE A 170 -0.61 -2.82 -14.42
CA PHE A 170 -1.85 -2.06 -14.39
C PHE A 170 -2.19 -1.58 -12.97
N LEU A 171 -2.18 -2.47 -11.98
CA LEU A 171 -2.48 -2.12 -10.60
C LEU A 171 -1.46 -1.13 -10.03
N TYR A 172 -0.18 -1.25 -10.38
CA TYR A 172 0.85 -0.30 -9.96
C TYR A 172 0.60 1.10 -10.51
N GLN A 173 0.27 1.21 -11.80
CA GLN A 173 -0.07 2.51 -12.40
C GLN A 173 -1.32 3.10 -11.76
N GLN A 174 -2.35 2.28 -11.51
CA GLN A 174 -3.53 2.74 -10.77
C GLN A 174 -3.17 3.22 -9.36
N TYR A 175 -2.29 2.52 -8.63
CA TYR A 175 -1.87 2.97 -7.31
C TYR A 175 -1.16 4.32 -7.38
N LYS A 176 -0.17 4.43 -8.26
CA LYS A 176 0.62 5.64 -8.46
C LYS A 176 -0.27 6.83 -8.81
N ASN A 177 -1.14 6.66 -9.80
CA ASN A 177 -2.01 7.74 -10.27
C ASN A 177 -3.01 8.13 -9.18
N ASN A 178 -3.70 7.18 -8.54
CA ASN A 178 -4.68 7.55 -7.51
C ASN A 178 -4.04 8.19 -6.27
N LEU A 179 -2.77 7.89 -5.98
CA LEU A 179 -2.07 8.48 -4.84
C LEU A 179 -1.44 9.84 -5.17
N LEU A 180 -0.83 9.97 -6.34
CA LEU A 180 -0.03 11.14 -6.72
C LEU A 180 -0.81 12.11 -7.61
N GLU A 181 -1.68 11.59 -8.47
CA GLU A 181 -2.52 12.33 -9.41
C GLU A 181 -3.97 12.33 -8.90
N GLU A 182 -4.28 13.25 -7.97
CA GLU A 182 -5.69 13.66 -7.82
C GLU A 182 -5.86 14.90 -8.69
N VAL A 183 -6.38 14.68 -9.90
CA VAL A 183 -6.95 15.69 -10.78
C VAL A 183 -8.21 16.22 -10.10
N GLY A 184 -8.21 17.51 -9.84
CA GLY A 184 -9.23 18.28 -9.14
C GLY A 184 -8.64 19.62 -8.75
#